data_AF-A0A2M8S824-F1
#
_entry.id   AF-A0A2M8S824-F1
#
_cell.length_a   1.000
_cell.length_b   1.000
_cell.length_c   1.000
_cell.angle_alpha   90.00
_cell.angle_beta   90.00
_cell.angle_gamma   90.00
#
_symmetry.space_group_name_H-M   'P 1'
#
loop_
_entity.id
_entity.type
_entity.pdbx_description
1 polymer ?
#
loop_
_entity_poly.entity_id
_entity_poly.type
_entity_poly.pdbx_seq_one_letter_code
_entity_poly.pdbx_strand_id
1 'polypeptide(L)'
;LPPEVQTHELLEAWLRTPKNAQDRCARRAFIRRLEQREPLMDRDQRDLPGLQALGLCQPGSLTAWGEIILLNKPAPTQPQPAAWHIEGDQLFIPFPPDWSLLWELEAFLRPASPGRYLLRKPDLRHAAAHGLCAAPFDKLTPSRCPSGRATPTRQGWENGFMRVLETGLRAPLPQALRAAILSQPVLNVTEGIVLEFSNSEELKRLRRSTVLREHFEHILSPRHVCVSAENAPRLLELLERRGIYAHSLMEAAPKDERSHTRNYFRQPTLPLPKGWTVTKEDLLTEHLRLQQALDILYHAPGGIRPEPRRITPLLMEEHGGQVYVIAYCHTRRAQRTFRLDRIEIPARKEP
;
A
#
# COMPACT_ATOMS: atom_id res chain seq x y z
N LEU A 1 -32.20 -6.92 7.15
CA LEU A 1 -33.58 -6.49 7.45
C LEU A 1 -33.92 -5.29 6.58
N PRO A 2 -35.13 -5.18 6.03
CA PRO A 2 -35.56 -3.97 5.33
C PRO A 2 -35.36 -2.72 6.21
N PRO A 3 -34.98 -1.55 5.66
CA PRO A 3 -34.70 -0.33 6.43
C PRO A 3 -35.87 0.10 7.32
N GLU A 4 -37.10 -0.18 6.89
CA GLU A 4 -38.34 0.12 7.61
C GLU A 4 -38.42 -0.70 8.91
N VAL A 5 -38.11 -2.00 8.81
CA VAL A 5 -38.11 -2.92 9.96
C VAL A 5 -37.04 -2.51 10.97
N GLN A 6 -35.84 -2.16 10.50
CA GLN A 6 -34.77 -1.67 11.39
C GLN A 6 -35.18 -0.39 12.11
N THR A 7 -35.82 0.53 11.40
CA THR A 7 -36.27 1.80 11.99
C THR A 7 -37.40 1.57 13.01
N HIS A 8 -38.32 0.63 12.76
CA HIS A 8 -39.32 0.23 13.74
C HIS A 8 -38.71 -0.34 15.02
N GLU A 9 -37.68 -1.19 14.91
CA GLU A 9 -36.96 -1.71 16.07
C GLU A 9 -36.28 -0.59 16.87
N LEU A 10 -35.66 0.37 16.19
CA LEU A 10 -35.05 1.55 16.83
C LEU A 10 -36.10 2.44 17.51
N LEU A 11 -37.27 2.63 16.88
CA LEU A 11 -38.37 3.38 17.47
C LEU A 11 -38.92 2.68 18.72
N GLU A 12 -39.09 1.36 18.69
CA GLU A 12 -39.51 0.56 19.85
C GLU A 12 -38.47 0.63 20.98
N ALA A 13 -37.18 0.55 20.66
CA ALA A 13 -36.10 0.72 21.63
C ALA A 13 -36.15 2.13 22.25
N TRP A 14 -36.34 3.16 21.43
CA TRP A 14 -36.50 4.53 21.89
C TRP A 14 -37.72 4.69 22.81
N LEU A 15 -38.87 4.09 22.49
CA LEU A 15 -40.06 4.10 23.35
C LEU A 15 -39.82 3.42 24.71
N ARG A 16 -38.95 2.41 24.77
CA ARG A 16 -38.66 1.63 25.99
C ARG A 16 -37.50 2.18 26.82
N THR A 17 -36.67 3.05 26.24
CA THR A 17 -35.45 3.60 26.88
C THR A 17 -35.71 4.28 28.24
N PRO A 18 -36.80 5.05 28.46
CA PRO A 18 -37.03 5.69 29.75
C PRO A 18 -37.33 4.66 30.85
N LYS A 19 -36.65 4.80 31.98
CA LYS A 19 -36.85 3.93 33.16
C LYS A 19 -38.25 4.11 33.78
N ASN A 20 -38.79 5.32 33.75
CA ASN A 20 -40.07 5.65 34.37
C ASN A 20 -41.26 5.32 33.44
N ALA A 21 -42.33 4.76 34.02
CA ALA A 21 -43.55 4.46 33.27
C ALA A 21 -44.22 5.73 32.70
N GLN A 22 -44.18 6.84 33.45
CA GLN A 22 -44.76 8.11 33.02
C GLN A 22 -44.07 8.67 31.77
N ASP A 23 -42.74 8.59 31.70
CA ASP A 23 -41.98 9.03 30.52
C ASP A 23 -42.27 8.14 29.29
N ARG A 24 -42.41 6.82 29.48
CA ARG A 24 -42.82 5.90 28.40
C ARG A 24 -44.23 6.22 27.88
N CYS A 25 -45.17 6.50 28.78
CA CYS A 25 -46.52 6.95 28.40
C CYS A 25 -46.48 8.29 27.66
N ALA A 26 -45.64 9.24 28.11
CA ALA A 26 -45.46 10.53 27.45
C ALA A 26 -44.94 10.37 26.00
N ARG A 27 -43.92 9.53 25.78
CA ARG A 27 -43.40 9.23 24.44
C ARG A 27 -44.44 8.56 23.54
N ARG A 28 -45.22 7.60 24.06
CA ARG A 28 -46.33 7.00 23.29
C ARG A 28 -47.40 8.02 22.92
N ALA A 29 -47.74 8.93 23.83
CA ALA A 29 -48.69 10.00 23.55
C ALA A 29 -48.12 11.00 22.53
N PHE A 30 -46.82 11.24 22.54
CA PHE A 30 -46.14 12.07 21.53
C PHE A 30 -46.20 11.41 20.13
N ILE A 31 -45.90 10.12 20.01
CA ILE A 31 -46.05 9.39 18.74
C ILE A 31 -47.50 9.45 18.24
N ARG A 32 -48.50 9.22 19.10
CA ARG A 32 -49.92 9.35 18.70
C ARG A 32 -50.29 10.73 18.17
N ARG A 33 -49.75 11.80 18.78
CA ARG A 33 -49.94 13.18 18.26
C ARG A 33 -49.38 13.34 16.86
N LEU A 34 -48.17 12.84 16.63
CA LEU A 34 -47.55 12.86 15.31
C LEU A 34 -48.35 12.05 14.28
N GLU A 35 -48.87 10.88 14.66
CA GLU A 35 -49.75 10.05 13.82
C GLU A 35 -51.04 10.81 13.44
N GLN A 36 -51.61 11.54 14.40
CA GLN A 36 -52.84 12.32 14.24
C GLN A 36 -52.60 13.72 13.63
N ARG A 37 -51.33 14.10 13.39
CA ARG A 37 -50.93 15.45 12.92
C ARG A 37 -51.39 16.57 13.87
N GLU A 38 -51.44 16.28 15.17
CA GLU A 38 -51.74 17.26 16.20
C GLU A 38 -50.52 18.17 16.49
N PRO A 39 -50.73 19.41 16.95
CA PRO A 39 -49.64 20.29 17.33
C PRO A 39 -48.82 19.72 18.50
N LEU A 40 -47.51 19.90 18.44
CA LEU A 40 -46.59 19.47 19.50
C LEU A 40 -46.76 20.35 20.74
N MET A 41 -46.70 19.75 21.92
CA MET A 41 -46.69 20.48 23.20
C MET A 41 -45.27 20.79 23.65
N ASP A 42 -45.10 21.74 24.57
CA ASP A 42 -43.79 22.10 25.14
C ASP A 42 -43.07 20.89 25.76
N ARG A 43 -43.83 19.97 26.38
CA ARG A 43 -43.27 18.71 26.92
C ARG A 43 -42.67 17.78 25.87
N ASP A 44 -43.12 17.88 24.61
CA ASP A 44 -42.63 17.05 23.50
C ASP A 44 -41.27 17.53 22.99
N GLN A 45 -40.90 18.80 23.24
CA GLN A 45 -39.60 19.35 22.83
C GLN A 45 -38.42 18.60 23.44
N ARG A 46 -38.58 18.01 24.64
CA ARG A 46 -37.54 17.19 25.29
C ARG A 46 -37.16 15.96 24.47
N ASP A 47 -38.16 15.35 23.82
CA ASP A 47 -38.04 14.04 23.17
C ASP A 47 -37.92 14.16 21.63
N LEU A 48 -38.25 15.32 21.07
CA LEU A 48 -38.16 15.64 19.63
C LEU A 48 -36.78 15.39 19.01
N PRO A 49 -35.62 15.75 19.63
CA PRO A 49 -34.31 15.50 19.04
C PRO A 49 -34.03 14.02 18.76
N GLY A 50 -34.60 13.11 19.55
CA GLY A 50 -34.45 11.67 19.35
C GLY A 50 -35.12 11.19 18.06
N LEU A 51 -36.31 11.72 17.74
CA LEU A 51 -37.01 11.39 16.49
C LEU A 51 -36.39 12.09 15.28
N GLN A 52 -35.83 13.29 15.46
CA GLN A 52 -35.03 13.97 14.43
C GLN A 52 -33.77 13.19 14.08
N ALA A 53 -33.09 12.60 15.07
CA ALA A 53 -31.92 11.75 14.85
C ALA A 53 -32.27 10.47 14.08
N LEU A 54 -33.48 9.93 14.25
CA LEU A 54 -34.01 8.83 13.43
C LEU A 54 -34.52 9.29 12.04
N GLY A 55 -34.45 10.58 11.75
CA GLY A 55 -34.93 11.16 10.48
C GLY A 55 -36.45 11.14 10.33
N LEU A 56 -37.23 10.86 11.39
CA LEU A 56 -38.68 10.72 11.34
C LEU A 56 -39.40 12.08 11.35
N CYS A 57 -38.78 13.10 11.92
CA CYS A 57 -39.39 14.42 12.08
C CYS A 57 -38.42 15.52 11.69
N GLN A 58 -38.96 16.62 11.17
CA GLN A 58 -38.33 17.94 11.12
C GLN A 58 -39.09 18.86 12.09
N PRO A 59 -38.56 20.04 12.44
CA PRO A 59 -39.28 20.97 13.33
C PRO A 59 -40.71 21.24 12.83
N GLY A 60 -41.71 20.76 13.57
CA GLY A 60 -43.13 20.97 13.27
C GLY A 60 -43.78 20.02 12.26
N SER A 61 -43.08 19.03 11.68
CA SER A 61 -43.70 18.08 10.73
C SER A 61 -43.00 16.73 10.65
N LEU A 62 -43.72 15.72 10.17
CA LEU A 62 -43.13 14.43 9.77
C LEU A 62 -42.34 14.59 8.46
N THR A 63 -41.23 13.87 8.35
CA THR A 63 -40.54 13.68 7.06
C THR A 63 -41.27 12.63 6.23
N ALA A 64 -40.93 12.49 4.95
CA ALA A 64 -41.43 11.38 4.13
C ALA A 64 -41.13 10.01 4.78
N TRP A 65 -39.95 9.86 5.40
CA TRP A 65 -39.59 8.66 6.16
C TRP A 65 -40.46 8.48 7.41
N GLY A 66 -40.73 9.56 8.15
CA GLY A 66 -41.65 9.55 9.29
C GLY A 66 -43.06 9.16 8.91
N GLU A 67 -43.57 9.62 7.75
CA GLU A 67 -44.89 9.21 7.27
C GLU A 67 -44.94 7.73 6.87
N ILE A 68 -43.87 7.18 6.30
CA ILE A 68 -43.79 5.74 5.98
C ILE A 68 -43.82 4.92 7.28
N ILE A 69 -43.00 5.28 8.26
CA ILE A 69 -42.83 4.50 9.49
C ILE A 69 -44.01 4.68 10.45
N LEU A 70 -44.51 5.90 10.66
CA LEU A 70 -45.55 6.17 11.67
C LEU A 70 -46.96 6.06 11.08
N LEU A 71 -47.17 6.41 9.82
CA LEU A 71 -48.49 6.39 9.18
C LEU A 71 -48.69 5.17 8.27
N ASN A 72 -47.71 4.26 8.20
CA ASN A 72 -47.70 3.12 7.28
C ASN A 72 -47.97 3.52 5.82
N LYS A 73 -47.49 4.70 5.39
CA LYS A 73 -47.57 5.09 3.98
C LYS A 73 -46.69 4.18 3.13
N PRO A 74 -47.09 3.88 1.88
CA PRO A 74 -46.25 3.12 0.97
C PRO A 74 -44.93 3.87 0.74
N ALA A 75 -43.81 3.15 0.85
CA ALA A 75 -42.52 3.71 0.51
C ALA A 75 -42.51 4.13 -0.97
N PRO A 76 -41.92 5.30 -1.31
CA PRO A 76 -41.76 5.69 -2.71
C PRO A 76 -40.91 4.64 -3.42
N THR A 77 -41.21 4.40 -4.70
CA THR A 77 -40.41 3.50 -5.53
C THR A 77 -38.97 3.98 -5.53
N GLN A 78 -38.05 3.18 -4.99
CA GLN A 78 -36.64 3.53 -4.99
C GLN A 78 -36.14 3.59 -6.43
N PRO A 79 -35.43 4.67 -6.83
CA PRO A 79 -34.81 4.72 -8.14
C PRO A 79 -33.82 3.57 -8.25
N GLN A 80 -33.90 2.80 -9.33
CA GLN A 80 -32.93 1.73 -9.54
C GLN A 80 -31.57 2.32 -9.90
N PRO A 81 -30.46 1.73 -9.40
CA PRO A 81 -29.14 2.15 -9.79
C PRO A 81 -28.97 2.12 -11.30
N ALA A 82 -28.45 3.20 -11.87
CA ALA A 82 -28.11 3.25 -13.28
C ALA A 82 -26.73 2.61 -13.54
N ALA A 83 -26.48 2.23 -14.80
CA ALA A 83 -25.20 1.68 -15.20
C ALA A 83 -24.08 2.73 -15.04
N TRP A 84 -22.90 2.28 -14.63
CA TRP A 84 -21.70 3.12 -14.61
C TRP A 84 -21.31 3.48 -16.04
N HIS A 85 -20.53 4.55 -16.20
CA HIS A 85 -19.96 4.93 -17.49
C HIS A 85 -18.50 5.34 -17.32
N ILE A 86 -17.72 5.16 -18.39
CA ILE A 86 -16.31 5.55 -18.45
C ILE A 86 -16.18 6.68 -19.47
N GLU A 87 -15.58 7.78 -19.05
CA GLU A 87 -15.16 8.87 -19.94
C GLU A 87 -13.65 9.07 -19.79
N GLY A 88 -12.92 8.78 -20.87
CA GLY A 88 -11.47 8.84 -20.85
C GLY A 88 -10.86 7.89 -19.81
N ASP A 89 -10.17 8.46 -18.83
CA ASP A 89 -9.53 7.75 -17.72
C ASP A 89 -10.35 7.81 -16.41
N GLN A 90 -11.64 8.13 -16.48
CA GLN A 90 -12.51 8.29 -15.32
C GLN A 90 -13.69 7.34 -15.38
N LEU A 91 -14.00 6.73 -14.24
CA LEU A 91 -15.21 5.94 -14.01
C LEU A 91 -16.20 6.76 -13.19
N PHE A 92 -17.41 6.87 -13.69
CA PHE A 92 -18.51 7.59 -13.06
C PHE A 92 -19.61 6.64 -12.60
N ILE A 93 -20.05 6.85 -11.36
CA ILE A 93 -21.09 6.08 -10.71
C ILE A 93 -22.30 7.00 -10.50
N PRO A 94 -23.41 6.77 -11.22
CA PRO A 94 -24.60 7.61 -11.10
C PRO A 94 -25.29 7.41 -9.75
N PHE A 95 -26.04 8.43 -9.32
CA PHE A 95 -26.89 8.35 -8.13
C PHE A 95 -28.32 7.88 -8.50
N PRO A 96 -28.95 7.00 -7.72
CA PRO A 96 -28.40 6.32 -6.54
C PRO A 96 -27.42 5.19 -6.92
N PRO A 97 -26.31 5.02 -6.19
CA PRO A 97 -25.39 3.92 -6.46
C PRO A 97 -25.95 2.60 -5.92
N ASP A 98 -25.50 1.49 -6.50
CA ASP A 98 -25.53 0.19 -5.82
C ASP A 98 -24.44 0.19 -4.75
N TRP A 99 -24.84 0.35 -3.49
CA TRP A 99 -23.91 0.45 -2.35
C TRP A 99 -23.06 -0.81 -2.16
N SER A 100 -23.62 -1.99 -2.43
CA SER A 100 -22.89 -3.25 -2.29
C SER A 100 -21.76 -3.30 -3.31
N LEU A 101 -22.08 -2.99 -4.56
CA LEU A 101 -21.11 -2.98 -5.65
C LEU A 101 -20.08 -1.84 -5.50
N LEU A 102 -20.51 -0.69 -4.97
CA LEU A 102 -19.63 0.44 -4.66
C LEU A 102 -18.57 0.05 -3.63
N TRP A 103 -18.94 -0.64 -2.55
CA TRP A 103 -17.99 -1.11 -1.55
C TRP A 103 -17.03 -2.16 -2.11
N GLU A 104 -17.49 -3.04 -3.00
CA GLU A 104 -16.61 -3.96 -3.71
C GLU A 104 -15.60 -3.21 -4.58
N LEU A 105 -15.99 -2.13 -5.25
CA LEU A 105 -15.09 -1.28 -6.02
C LEU A 105 -14.06 -0.57 -5.13
N GLU A 106 -14.50 -0.06 -3.98
CA GLU A 106 -13.65 0.68 -3.04
C GLU A 106 -12.61 -0.20 -2.33
N ALA A 107 -12.75 -1.53 -2.41
CA ALA A 107 -11.69 -2.45 -2.03
C ALA A 107 -10.46 -2.35 -2.96
N PHE A 108 -10.63 -1.87 -4.20
CA PHE A 108 -9.56 -1.77 -5.21
C PHE A 108 -9.15 -0.32 -5.48
N LEU A 109 -10.13 0.57 -5.67
CA LEU A 109 -9.92 1.94 -6.08
C LEU A 109 -10.31 2.92 -4.97
N ARG A 110 -9.63 4.06 -4.95
CA ARG A 110 -10.02 5.19 -4.09
C ARG A 110 -10.80 6.21 -4.90
N PRO A 111 -11.90 6.76 -4.38
CA PRO A 111 -12.63 7.81 -5.07
C PRO A 111 -11.78 9.09 -5.13
N ALA A 112 -11.76 9.73 -6.29
CA ALA A 112 -11.21 11.08 -6.43
C ALA A 112 -12.21 12.14 -5.94
N SER A 113 -13.49 11.85 -6.07
CA SER A 113 -14.62 12.55 -5.47
C SER A 113 -15.81 11.58 -5.37
N PRO A 114 -16.89 11.89 -4.63
CA PRO A 114 -18.06 11.02 -4.55
C PRO A 114 -18.55 10.59 -5.94
N GLY A 115 -18.66 9.28 -6.17
CA GLY A 115 -19.09 8.71 -7.44
C GLY A 115 -18.10 8.82 -8.61
N ARG A 116 -16.86 9.26 -8.38
CA ARG A 116 -15.84 9.43 -9.43
C ARG A 116 -14.52 8.78 -9.06
N TYR A 117 -14.05 7.89 -9.93
CA TYR A 117 -12.82 7.10 -9.74
C TYR A 117 -11.90 7.29 -10.93
N LEU A 118 -10.58 7.26 -10.68
CA LEU A 118 -9.57 7.42 -11.73
C LEU A 118 -9.02 6.05 -12.11
N LEU A 119 -8.86 5.83 -13.40
CA LEU A 119 -8.39 4.58 -14.04
C LEU A 119 -7.02 4.77 -14.69
N ARG A 120 -6.19 5.67 -14.16
CA ARG A 120 -4.84 5.92 -14.68
C ARG A 120 -3.90 4.81 -14.24
N LYS A 121 -2.73 4.74 -14.87
CA LYS A 121 -1.66 3.80 -14.50
C LYS A 121 -1.37 3.71 -13.00
N PRO A 122 -1.18 4.80 -12.22
CA PRO A 122 -0.95 4.70 -10.78
C PRO A 122 -2.15 4.11 -10.01
N ASP A 123 -3.37 4.43 -10.42
CA ASP A 123 -4.59 3.95 -9.77
C ASP A 123 -4.78 2.44 -10.01
N LEU A 124 -4.52 1.97 -11.24
CA LEU A 124 -4.52 0.54 -11.58
C LEU A 124 -3.40 -0.23 -10.88
N ARG A 125 -2.22 0.38 -10.69
CA ARG A 125 -1.12 -0.21 -9.90
C ARG A 125 -1.50 -0.35 -8.43
N HIS A 126 -2.14 0.68 -7.87
CA HIS A 126 -2.66 0.63 -6.51
C HIS A 126 -3.70 -0.49 -6.36
N ALA A 127 -4.64 -0.59 -7.30
CA ALA A 127 -5.64 -1.66 -7.32
C ALA A 127 -5.00 -3.06 -7.38
N ALA A 128 -3.97 -3.24 -8.21
CA ALA A 128 -3.23 -4.50 -8.30
C ALA A 128 -2.52 -4.85 -6.97
N ALA A 129 -1.84 -3.88 -6.36
CA ALA A 129 -1.15 -4.07 -5.09
C ALA A 129 -2.13 -4.39 -3.95
N HIS A 130 -3.26 -3.67 -3.87
CA HIS A 130 -4.27 -3.91 -2.85
C HIS A 130 -5.02 -5.22 -3.07
N GLY A 131 -5.35 -5.59 -4.31
CA GLY A 131 -6.02 -6.85 -4.64
C GLY A 131 -5.16 -8.09 -4.37
N LEU A 132 -3.83 -7.96 -4.42
CA LEU A 132 -2.88 -9.01 -4.03
C LEU A 132 -2.66 -9.10 -2.50
N CYS A 133 -2.96 -8.04 -1.75
CA CYS A 133 -2.80 -8.02 -0.29
C CYS A 133 -4.12 -8.23 0.46
N ALA A 134 -5.26 -7.91 -0.14
CA ALA A 134 -6.57 -8.14 0.42
C ALA A 134 -6.86 -9.64 0.36
N ALA A 135 -6.90 -10.30 1.52
CA ALA A 135 -7.56 -11.58 1.66
C ALA A 135 -8.97 -11.48 1.04
N PRO A 136 -9.47 -12.51 0.35
CA PRO A 136 -10.79 -12.44 -0.27
C PRO A 136 -11.81 -11.98 0.77
N PHE A 137 -12.63 -11.01 0.39
CA PHE A 137 -13.78 -10.51 1.14
C PHE A 137 -14.83 -11.62 1.28
N ASP A 138 -14.50 -12.68 2.04
CA ASP A 138 -15.33 -13.86 2.25
C ASP A 138 -16.27 -13.64 3.44
N LYS A 139 -16.95 -12.48 3.46
CA LYS A 139 -17.92 -12.13 4.52
C LYS A 139 -19.35 -11.85 4.02
N LEU A 140 -19.65 -12.02 2.73
CA LEU A 140 -21.00 -11.80 2.19
C LEU A 140 -21.65 -13.00 1.47
N THR A 141 -21.00 -14.15 1.40
CA THR A 141 -21.65 -15.41 0.98
C THR A 141 -21.21 -16.59 1.85
N PRO A 142 -22.05 -17.09 2.77
CA PRO A 142 -21.76 -18.32 3.50
C PRO A 142 -22.13 -19.50 2.61
N SER A 143 -21.35 -19.81 1.58
CA SER A 143 -21.55 -21.05 0.80
C SER A 143 -20.27 -21.51 0.12
N ARG A 144 -19.58 -22.44 0.78
CA ARG A 144 -18.58 -23.39 0.22
C ARG A 144 -17.25 -22.80 -0.27
N CYS A 145 -16.38 -22.48 0.70
CA CYS A 145 -14.94 -22.69 0.53
C CYS A 145 -14.53 -23.90 1.40
N PRO A 146 -14.10 -25.04 0.82
CA PRO A 146 -13.54 -26.13 1.59
C PRO A 146 -12.17 -25.68 2.11
N SER A 147 -12.04 -25.59 3.44
CA SER A 147 -10.79 -25.59 4.21
C SER A 147 -9.50 -25.26 3.42
N GLY A 148 -9.25 -23.97 3.19
CA GLY A 148 -7.99 -23.50 2.62
C GLY A 148 -7.97 -22.00 2.61
N ARG A 149 -7.01 -21.38 3.31
CA ARG A 149 -6.76 -19.93 3.16
C ARG A 149 -6.34 -19.72 1.72
N ALA A 150 -7.24 -19.21 0.89
CA ALA A 150 -6.91 -18.88 -0.50
C ALA A 150 -5.88 -17.75 -0.46
N THR A 151 -4.62 -18.07 -0.78
CA THR A 151 -3.58 -17.07 -1.00
C THR A 151 -4.08 -16.19 -2.15
N PRO A 152 -4.11 -14.85 -1.99
CA PRO A 152 -4.49 -13.96 -3.08
C PRO A 152 -3.56 -14.21 -4.27
N THR A 153 -4.13 -14.75 -5.35
CA THR A 153 -3.40 -15.01 -6.60
C THR A 153 -3.57 -13.84 -7.54
N ARG A 154 -2.61 -13.67 -8.46
CA ARG A 154 -2.71 -12.70 -9.56
C ARG A 154 -4.04 -12.84 -10.32
N GLN A 155 -4.40 -14.07 -10.67
CA GLN A 155 -5.64 -14.35 -11.39
C GLN A 155 -6.89 -13.97 -10.55
N GLY A 156 -6.82 -14.12 -9.23
CA GLY A 156 -7.92 -13.82 -8.32
C GLY A 156 -8.29 -12.33 -8.29
N TRP A 157 -7.32 -11.43 -8.17
CA TRP A 157 -7.62 -9.99 -8.17
C TRP A 157 -8.00 -9.49 -9.56
N GLU A 158 -7.33 -9.96 -10.62
CA GLU A 158 -7.64 -9.58 -12.00
C GLU A 158 -9.10 -9.90 -12.33
N ASN A 159 -9.55 -11.12 -12.04
CA ASN A 159 -10.92 -11.54 -12.26
C ASN A 159 -11.91 -10.79 -11.35
N GLY A 160 -11.57 -10.61 -10.06
CA GLY A 160 -12.43 -9.92 -9.10
C GLY A 160 -12.67 -8.46 -9.48
N PHE A 161 -11.59 -7.73 -9.82
CA PHE A 161 -11.66 -6.32 -10.20
C PHE A 161 -12.38 -6.14 -11.54
N MET A 162 -12.06 -6.95 -12.55
CA MET A 162 -12.75 -6.90 -13.84
C MET A 162 -14.25 -7.19 -13.69
N ARG A 163 -14.62 -8.19 -12.88
CA ARG A 163 -16.03 -8.53 -12.60
C ARG A 163 -16.78 -7.35 -12.01
N VAL A 164 -16.21 -6.66 -11.01
CA VAL A 164 -16.86 -5.50 -10.38
C VAL A 164 -17.13 -4.40 -11.41
N LEU A 165 -16.13 -4.07 -12.24
CA LEU A 165 -16.29 -3.06 -13.29
C LEU A 165 -17.33 -3.47 -14.34
N GLU A 166 -17.27 -4.71 -14.85
CA GLU A 166 -18.22 -5.20 -15.87
C GLU A 166 -19.66 -5.26 -15.32
N THR A 167 -19.82 -5.64 -14.06
CA THR A 167 -21.13 -5.65 -13.38
C THR A 167 -21.70 -4.23 -13.26
N GLY A 168 -20.86 -3.26 -12.87
CA GLY A 168 -21.28 -1.88 -12.72
C GLY A 168 -21.57 -1.18 -14.04
N LEU A 169 -20.74 -1.43 -15.06
CA LEU A 169 -20.94 -0.93 -16.42
C LEU A 169 -22.12 -1.59 -17.13
N ARG A 170 -22.55 -2.78 -16.67
CA ARG A 170 -23.51 -3.67 -17.37
C ARG A 170 -23.07 -3.96 -18.81
N ALA A 171 -21.77 -3.97 -19.04
CA ALA A 171 -21.15 -4.10 -20.34
C ALA A 171 -19.73 -4.67 -20.17
N PRO A 172 -19.19 -5.34 -21.21
CA PRO A 172 -17.81 -5.79 -21.18
C PRO A 172 -16.84 -4.60 -21.11
N LEU A 173 -15.72 -4.80 -20.41
CA LEU A 173 -14.69 -3.78 -20.30
C LEU A 173 -14.08 -3.43 -21.67
N PRO A 174 -13.81 -2.14 -21.94
CA PRO A 174 -13.06 -1.74 -23.13
C PRO A 174 -11.72 -2.48 -23.21
N GLN A 175 -11.37 -2.99 -24.40
CA GLN A 175 -10.19 -3.84 -24.58
C GLN A 175 -8.89 -3.17 -24.13
N ALA A 176 -8.77 -1.85 -24.32
CA ALA A 176 -7.63 -1.07 -23.86
C ALA A 176 -7.49 -1.08 -22.33
N LEU A 177 -8.59 -0.94 -21.60
CA LEU A 177 -8.60 -0.96 -20.13
C LEU A 177 -8.32 -2.38 -19.61
N ARG A 178 -8.90 -3.40 -20.24
CA ARG A 178 -8.60 -4.80 -19.94
C ARG A 178 -7.11 -5.12 -20.10
N ALA A 179 -6.52 -4.71 -21.22
CA ALA A 179 -5.08 -4.85 -21.44
C ALA A 179 -4.26 -4.08 -20.40
N ALA A 180 -4.68 -2.88 -20.02
CA ALA A 180 -4.03 -2.09 -18.98
C ALA A 180 -4.05 -2.82 -17.62
N ILE A 181 -5.17 -3.41 -17.21
CA ILE A 181 -5.29 -4.18 -15.97
C ILE A 181 -4.37 -5.42 -15.99
N LEU A 182 -4.35 -6.17 -17.09
CA LEU A 182 -3.51 -7.37 -17.21
C LEU A 182 -2.01 -7.06 -17.28
N SER A 183 -1.64 -5.87 -17.76
CA SER A 183 -0.25 -5.44 -17.89
C SER A 183 0.40 -4.93 -16.60
N GLN A 184 -0.30 -4.98 -15.45
CA GLN A 184 0.26 -4.47 -14.20
C GLN A 184 1.47 -5.31 -13.74
N PRO A 185 2.58 -4.67 -13.35
CA PRO A 185 3.78 -5.38 -12.89
C PRO A 185 3.50 -6.05 -11.55
N VAL A 186 4.03 -7.26 -11.38
CA VAL A 186 3.96 -8.00 -10.11
C VAL A 186 5.34 -7.95 -9.45
N LEU A 187 5.36 -7.45 -8.21
CA LEU A 187 6.54 -7.51 -7.36
C LEU A 187 6.33 -8.62 -6.33
N ASN A 188 7.11 -9.70 -6.44
CA ASN A 188 7.15 -10.73 -5.41
C ASN A 188 8.30 -10.42 -4.47
N VAL A 189 8.01 -10.29 -3.18
CA VAL A 189 9.02 -10.14 -2.13
C VAL A 189 9.17 -11.49 -1.45
N THR A 190 10.38 -12.03 -1.45
CA THR A 190 10.72 -13.29 -0.76
C THR A 190 11.79 -12.99 0.28
N GLU A 191 11.49 -13.27 1.55
CA GLU A 191 12.45 -13.16 2.64
C GLU A 191 13.26 -14.46 2.76
N GLY A 192 14.59 -14.35 2.91
CA GLY A 192 15.45 -15.52 3.02
C GLY A 192 16.93 -15.18 3.15
N ILE A 193 17.73 -16.22 3.40
CA ILE A 193 19.18 -16.17 3.46
C ILE A 193 19.73 -16.50 2.07
N VAL A 194 20.59 -15.61 1.56
CA VAL A 194 21.27 -15.81 0.28
C VAL A 194 22.61 -16.48 0.52
N LEU A 195 22.80 -17.66 -0.07
CA LEU A 195 24.06 -18.40 -0.08
C LEU A 195 24.79 -18.15 -1.40
N GLU A 196 26.00 -17.62 -1.32
CA GLU A 196 26.90 -17.44 -2.47
C GLU A 196 27.94 -18.57 -2.52
N PHE A 197 28.07 -19.21 -3.69
CA PHE A 197 29.11 -20.21 -3.97
C PHE A 197 30.26 -19.57 -4.76
N SER A 198 31.50 -19.86 -4.33
CA SER A 198 32.72 -19.41 -5.00
C SER A 198 32.87 -19.95 -6.42
N ASN A 199 32.22 -21.08 -6.73
CA ASN A 199 32.24 -21.74 -8.04
C ASN A 199 30.83 -22.15 -8.47
N SER A 200 30.43 -21.79 -9.71
CA SER A 200 29.13 -22.18 -10.27
C SER A 200 29.00 -23.68 -10.53
N GLU A 201 30.09 -24.39 -10.81
CA GLU A 201 30.06 -25.84 -11.03
C GLU A 201 29.75 -26.63 -9.75
N GLU A 202 30.15 -26.08 -8.61
CA GLU A 202 29.85 -26.67 -7.30
C GLU A 202 28.35 -26.63 -7.01
N LEU A 203 27.71 -25.47 -7.22
CA LEU A 203 26.26 -25.36 -7.11
C LEU A 203 25.53 -26.28 -8.11
N LYS A 204 26.00 -26.37 -9.36
CA LYS A 204 25.43 -27.31 -10.35
C LYS A 204 25.55 -28.77 -9.89
N ARG A 205 26.66 -29.16 -9.27
CA ARG A 205 26.86 -30.51 -8.73
C ARG A 205 25.93 -30.80 -7.55
N LEU A 206 25.82 -29.86 -6.61
CA LEU A 206 24.95 -30.00 -5.42
C LEU A 206 23.47 -30.11 -5.82
N ARG A 207 23.04 -29.40 -6.86
CA ARG A 207 21.67 -29.52 -7.43
C ARG A 207 21.33 -30.90 -7.99
N ARG A 208 22.33 -31.70 -8.37
CA ARG A 208 22.13 -33.08 -8.85
C ARG A 208 21.92 -34.06 -7.69
N SER A 209 22.22 -33.67 -6.46
CA SER A 209 21.93 -34.48 -5.28
C SER A 209 20.43 -34.40 -4.95
N THR A 210 19.79 -35.56 -4.87
CA THR A 210 18.37 -35.69 -4.49
C THR A 210 18.09 -35.09 -3.12
N VAL A 211 19.00 -35.28 -2.16
CA VAL A 211 18.87 -34.79 -0.78
C VAL A 211 19.00 -33.26 -0.67
N LEU A 212 19.91 -32.64 -1.41
CA LEU A 212 20.12 -31.19 -1.32
C LEU A 212 19.15 -30.38 -2.18
N ARG A 213 18.64 -30.97 -3.27
CA ARG A 213 17.70 -30.29 -4.17
C ARG A 213 16.43 -29.83 -3.46
N GLU A 214 15.94 -30.60 -2.49
CA GLU A 214 14.74 -30.27 -1.69
C GLU A 214 14.93 -29.03 -0.83
N HIS A 215 16.18 -28.69 -0.50
CA HIS A 215 16.54 -27.53 0.31
C HIS A 215 16.90 -26.29 -0.52
N PHE A 216 17.02 -26.40 -1.85
CA PHE A 216 17.30 -25.26 -2.73
C PHE A 216 15.99 -24.72 -3.33
N GLU A 217 15.32 -23.85 -2.56
CA GLU A 217 14.00 -23.29 -2.89
C GLU A 217 14.05 -22.34 -4.10
N HIS A 218 14.93 -21.34 -4.05
CA HIS A 218 14.93 -20.24 -5.02
C HIS A 218 16.32 -19.97 -5.58
N ILE A 219 16.57 -20.35 -6.84
CA ILE A 219 17.84 -20.06 -7.51
C ILE A 219 17.80 -18.63 -8.06
N LEU A 220 18.69 -17.78 -7.55
CA LEU A 220 18.79 -16.39 -7.99
C LEU A 220 19.75 -16.23 -9.16
N SER A 221 20.82 -17.04 -9.20
CA SER A 221 21.81 -17.04 -10.29
C SER A 221 22.62 -18.36 -10.30
N PRO A 222 23.53 -18.59 -11.28
CA PRO A 222 24.39 -19.77 -11.32
C PRO A 222 25.32 -19.98 -10.11
N ARG A 223 25.43 -18.98 -9.21
CA ARG A 223 26.24 -19.02 -7.98
C ARG A 223 25.46 -18.70 -6.71
N HIS A 224 24.19 -18.31 -6.82
CA HIS A 224 23.42 -17.79 -5.68
C HIS A 224 22.11 -18.55 -5.52
N VAL A 225 21.84 -18.98 -4.29
CA VAL A 225 20.57 -19.58 -3.90
C VAL A 225 20.00 -18.83 -2.70
N CYS A 226 18.73 -18.50 -2.77
CA CYS A 226 17.95 -18.03 -1.64
C CYS A 226 17.22 -19.21 -1.00
N VAL A 227 17.34 -19.29 0.32
CA VAL A 227 16.67 -20.28 1.17
C VAL A 227 15.96 -19.58 2.31
N SER A 228 14.78 -20.07 2.67
CA SER A 228 14.09 -19.62 3.87
C SER A 228 14.96 -19.75 5.13
N ALA A 229 14.72 -18.87 6.10
CA ALA A 229 15.43 -18.90 7.39
C ALA A 229 15.20 -20.21 8.16
N GLU A 230 14.07 -20.88 7.93
CA GLU A 230 13.72 -22.17 8.55
C GLU A 230 14.55 -23.32 7.97
N ASN A 231 14.79 -23.33 6.66
CA ASN A 231 15.53 -24.41 5.98
C ASN A 231 17.04 -24.20 5.95
N ALA A 232 17.51 -22.96 6.14
CA ALA A 232 18.94 -22.64 6.09
C ALA A 232 19.80 -23.45 7.08
N PRO A 233 19.45 -23.65 8.37
CA PRO A 233 20.29 -24.39 9.31
C PRO A 233 20.55 -25.84 8.87
N ARG A 234 19.49 -26.51 8.39
CA ARG A 234 19.58 -27.89 7.91
C ARG A 234 20.40 -28.01 6.62
N LEU A 235 20.25 -27.05 5.72
CA LEU A 235 21.06 -26.99 4.50
C LEU A 235 22.55 -26.76 4.85
N LEU A 236 22.84 -25.83 5.76
CA LEU A 236 24.21 -25.56 6.19
C LEU A 236 24.87 -26.80 6.82
N GLU A 237 24.17 -27.52 7.68
CA GLU A 237 24.68 -28.78 8.25
C GLU A 237 25.00 -29.83 7.16
N LEU A 238 24.13 -29.95 6.15
CA LEU A 238 24.34 -30.87 5.03
C LEU A 238 25.51 -30.46 4.12
N LEU A 239 25.80 -29.16 4.01
CA LEU A 239 26.94 -28.63 3.28
C LEU A 239 28.23 -28.83 4.08
N GLU A 240 28.21 -28.60 5.38
CA GLU A 240 29.35 -28.83 6.28
C GLU A 240 29.79 -30.30 6.28
N ARG A 241 28.82 -31.24 6.34
CA ARG A 241 29.10 -32.68 6.20
C ARG A 241 29.78 -33.07 4.88
N ARG A 242 29.76 -32.20 3.88
CA ARG A 242 30.41 -32.37 2.57
C ARG A 242 31.68 -31.52 2.42
N GLY A 243 32.13 -30.89 3.50
CA GLY A 243 33.33 -30.04 3.53
C GLY A 243 33.11 -28.63 2.99
N ILE A 244 31.86 -28.19 2.83
CA ILE A 244 31.51 -26.84 2.35
C ILE A 244 31.08 -26.01 3.55
N TYR A 245 31.95 -25.11 3.99
CA TYR A 245 31.73 -24.28 5.16
C TYR A 245 31.24 -22.89 4.76
N ALA A 246 30.10 -22.47 5.30
CA ALA A 246 29.58 -21.13 5.07
C ALA A 246 30.32 -20.12 5.94
N HIS A 247 30.70 -19.01 5.32
CA HIS A 247 31.25 -17.86 6.03
C HIS A 247 30.25 -16.72 5.86
N SER A 248 29.86 -16.07 6.95
CA SER A 248 28.96 -14.91 6.86
C SER A 248 29.69 -13.76 6.19
N LEU A 249 29.21 -13.35 5.01
CA LEU A 249 29.71 -12.17 4.31
C LEU A 249 29.31 -10.86 5.00
N MET A 250 28.31 -10.91 5.89
CA MET A 250 27.89 -9.79 6.71
C MET A 250 28.41 -9.98 8.15
N GLU A 251 29.33 -9.13 8.59
CA GLU A 251 29.53 -8.89 10.02
C GLU A 251 28.21 -8.32 10.58
N ALA A 252 27.69 -8.93 11.66
CA ALA A 252 26.48 -8.44 12.30
C ALA A 252 26.67 -6.96 12.67
N ALA A 253 25.83 -6.08 12.12
CA ALA A 253 25.88 -4.67 12.48
C ALA A 253 25.70 -4.53 14.00
N PRO A 254 26.50 -3.70 14.69
CA PRO A 254 26.23 -3.38 16.08
C PRO A 254 24.81 -2.80 16.15
N LYS A 255 24.00 -3.33 17.08
CA LYS A 255 22.62 -2.86 17.34
C LYS A 255 22.68 -1.39 17.77
N ASP A 256 22.46 -0.47 16.84
CA ASP A 256 22.43 0.96 17.15
C ASP A 256 20.99 1.38 17.49
N GLU A 257 20.76 1.66 18.77
CA GLU A 257 19.47 2.05 19.37
C GLU A 257 19.02 3.50 19.06
N ARG A 258 19.57 4.17 18.04
CA ARG A 258 19.38 5.62 17.91
C ARG A 258 18.41 6.01 16.80
N SER A 259 17.19 6.30 17.25
CA SER A 259 16.14 7.02 16.53
C SER A 259 16.68 8.32 15.92
N HIS A 260 16.65 8.43 14.58
CA HIS A 260 17.01 9.66 13.88
C HIS A 260 15.77 10.46 13.51
N THR A 261 15.56 11.57 14.22
CA THR A 261 14.62 12.63 13.87
C THR A 261 15.05 13.30 12.56
N ARG A 262 14.15 13.35 11.57
CA ARG A 262 14.39 13.99 10.27
C ARG A 262 14.36 15.51 10.41
N ASN A 263 15.50 16.17 10.27
CA ASN A 263 15.57 17.61 10.04
C ASN A 263 15.84 17.88 8.56
N TYR A 264 14.92 18.60 7.92
CA TYR A 264 15.09 19.21 6.61
C TYR A 264 16.22 20.25 6.70
N PHE A 265 17.28 20.10 5.89
CA PHE A 265 18.39 21.06 5.84
C PHE A 265 18.49 21.74 4.47
N ARG A 266 18.71 23.06 4.51
CA ARG A 266 19.06 23.92 3.37
C ARG A 266 20.43 23.52 2.80
N GLN A 267 20.57 23.69 1.48
CA GLN A 267 21.81 23.46 0.73
C GLN A 267 22.90 24.47 1.15
N PRO A 268 24.11 24.02 1.53
CA PRO A 268 25.28 24.88 1.53
C PRO A 268 25.94 24.86 0.16
N THR A 269 26.12 26.03 -0.46
CA THR A 269 26.91 26.20 -1.68
C THR A 269 28.38 26.35 -1.28
N LEU A 270 29.24 25.41 -1.72
CA LEU A 270 30.68 25.48 -1.49
C LEU A 270 31.39 26.14 -2.69
N PRO A 271 32.43 26.97 -2.46
CA PRO A 271 33.20 27.57 -3.54
C PRO A 271 34.11 26.55 -4.23
N LEU A 272 34.22 26.65 -5.56
CA LEU A 272 35.07 25.80 -6.40
C LEU A 272 36.57 26.07 -6.16
N PRO A 273 37.45 25.05 -6.18
CA PRO A 273 38.90 25.25 -6.10
C PRO A 273 39.45 25.92 -7.38
N LYS A 274 40.31 26.92 -7.20
CA LYS A 274 41.11 27.53 -8.29
C LYS A 274 42.23 26.58 -8.72
N GLY A 275 42.36 26.34 -10.03
CA GLY A 275 43.64 25.96 -10.66
C GLY A 275 43.77 24.57 -11.29
N TRP A 276 42.68 23.88 -11.65
CA TRP A 276 42.75 22.64 -12.44
C TRP A 276 42.06 22.82 -13.80
N THR A 277 42.73 22.44 -14.88
CA THR A 277 42.19 22.40 -16.26
C THR A 277 41.34 21.16 -16.53
N VAL A 278 41.15 20.27 -15.55
CA VAL A 278 40.33 19.06 -15.64
C VAL A 278 39.24 19.13 -14.57
N THR A 279 37.99 18.90 -14.95
CA THR A 279 36.84 18.97 -14.02
C THR A 279 36.80 17.75 -13.09
N LYS A 280 36.09 17.85 -11.95
CA LYS A 280 35.96 16.73 -11.00
C LYS A 280 35.24 15.55 -11.66
N GLU A 281 34.27 15.88 -12.50
CA GLU A 281 33.47 15.00 -13.32
C GLU A 281 34.35 14.16 -14.26
N ASP A 282 35.30 14.80 -14.96
CA ASP A 282 36.20 14.13 -15.89
C ASP A 282 37.14 13.16 -15.17
N LEU A 283 37.68 13.57 -14.01
CA LEU A 283 38.55 12.71 -13.19
C LEU A 283 37.81 11.48 -12.66
N LEU A 284 36.58 11.65 -12.18
CA LEU A 284 35.76 10.54 -11.68
C LEU A 284 35.29 9.62 -12.81
N THR A 285 35.00 10.18 -13.98
CA THR A 285 34.67 9.42 -15.19
C THR A 285 35.85 8.55 -15.64
N GLU A 286 37.07 9.07 -15.57
CA GLU A 286 38.27 8.29 -15.91
C GLU A 286 38.53 7.16 -14.89
N HIS A 287 38.37 7.42 -13.59
CA HIS A 287 38.52 6.38 -12.57
C HIS A 287 37.39 5.34 -12.61
N LEU A 288 36.18 5.75 -13.02
CA LEU A 288 35.08 4.84 -13.34
C LEU A 288 35.43 3.93 -14.52
N ARG A 289 35.95 4.51 -15.62
CA ARG A 289 36.37 3.77 -16.82
C ARG A 289 37.48 2.78 -16.51
N LEU A 290 38.45 3.17 -15.69
CA LEU A 290 39.59 2.32 -15.29
C LEU A 290 39.29 1.41 -14.10
N GLN A 291 38.11 1.54 -13.47
CA GLN A 291 37.72 0.87 -12.22
C GLN A 291 38.76 1.03 -11.09
N GLN A 292 39.41 2.19 -11.03
CA GLN A 292 40.47 2.46 -10.07
C GLN A 292 39.93 3.17 -8.83
N ALA A 293 40.53 2.86 -7.68
CA ALA A 293 40.24 3.55 -6.44
C ALA A 293 40.91 4.92 -6.42
N LEU A 294 40.20 5.95 -5.95
CA LEU A 294 40.76 7.27 -5.65
C LEU A 294 40.46 7.68 -4.20
N ASP A 295 41.31 8.54 -3.66
CA ASP A 295 41.11 9.17 -2.36
C ASP A 295 40.33 10.48 -2.54
N ILE A 296 39.32 10.67 -1.71
CA ILE A 296 38.48 11.87 -1.66
C ILE A 296 38.36 12.39 -0.23
N LEU A 297 38.05 13.66 -0.09
CA LEU A 297 37.52 14.27 1.12
C LEU A 297 36.02 14.48 0.91
N TYR A 298 35.21 13.84 1.75
CA TYR A 298 33.75 13.89 1.65
C TYR A 298 33.13 14.67 2.79
N HIS A 299 32.34 15.68 2.46
CA HIS A 299 31.57 16.46 3.42
C HIS A 299 30.23 15.77 3.71
N ALA A 300 30.21 14.91 4.72
CA ALA A 300 29.01 14.18 5.12
C ALA A 300 27.91 15.13 5.64
N PRO A 301 26.62 14.85 5.38
CA PRO A 301 25.54 15.65 5.93
C PRO A 301 25.59 15.66 7.48
N GLY A 302 25.70 16.86 8.07
CA GLY A 302 25.77 17.04 9.54
C GLY A 302 27.18 16.85 10.14
N GLY A 303 28.18 16.51 9.33
CA GLY A 303 29.57 16.44 9.78
C GLY A 303 30.20 17.83 9.84
N ILE A 304 30.80 18.19 10.98
CA ILE A 304 31.52 19.47 11.16
C ILE A 304 32.85 19.47 10.38
N ARG A 305 33.38 18.29 10.00
CA ARG A 305 34.67 18.15 9.30
C ARG A 305 34.56 17.21 8.10
N PRO A 306 35.24 17.49 6.98
CA PRO A 306 35.35 16.56 5.87
C PRO A 306 36.03 15.26 6.30
N GLU A 307 35.50 14.13 5.84
CA GLU A 307 36.06 12.81 6.12
C GLU A 307 36.84 12.30 4.91
N PRO A 308 38.12 11.89 5.06
CA PRO A 308 38.84 11.22 4.00
C PRO A 308 38.22 9.85 3.73
N ARG A 309 37.99 9.53 2.47
CA ARG A 309 37.45 8.25 1.99
C ARG A 309 38.26 7.77 0.81
N ARG A 310 38.50 6.47 0.73
CA ARG A 310 38.97 5.81 -0.48
C ARG A 310 37.81 5.12 -1.17
N ILE A 311 37.53 5.47 -2.41
CA ILE A 311 36.36 4.99 -3.15
C ILE A 311 36.76 4.45 -4.52
N THR A 312 36.08 3.39 -4.98
CA THR A 312 36.11 2.96 -6.38
C THR A 312 34.77 3.33 -7.01
N PRO A 313 34.71 4.32 -7.92
CA PRO A 313 33.48 4.68 -8.63
C PRO A 313 32.92 3.48 -9.39
N LEU A 314 31.61 3.29 -9.32
CA LEU A 314 30.88 2.22 -10.00
C LEU A 314 29.85 2.77 -10.99
N LEU A 315 29.25 3.92 -10.67
CA LEU A 315 28.26 4.58 -11.52
C LEU A 315 28.16 6.06 -11.16
N MET A 316 27.85 6.90 -12.15
CA MET A 316 27.44 8.29 -11.94
C MET A 316 26.00 8.46 -12.43
N GLU A 317 25.14 9.05 -11.61
CA GLU A 317 23.73 9.29 -11.94
C GLU A 317 23.33 10.73 -11.58
N GLU A 318 22.43 11.30 -12.36
CA GLU A 318 21.81 12.58 -12.05
C GLU A 318 20.39 12.37 -11.53
N HIS A 319 20.11 12.93 -10.34
CA HIS A 319 18.78 12.87 -9.75
C HIS A 319 18.41 14.22 -9.13
N GLY A 320 17.32 14.83 -9.61
CA GLY A 320 16.84 16.12 -9.10
C GLY A 320 17.82 17.27 -9.30
N GLY A 321 18.54 17.29 -10.42
CA GLY A 321 19.54 18.33 -10.75
C GLY A 321 20.82 18.27 -9.92
N GLN A 322 21.12 17.10 -9.33
CA GLN A 322 22.32 16.84 -8.54
C GLN A 322 22.97 15.57 -9.04
N VAL A 323 24.30 15.59 -9.15
CA VAL A 323 25.08 14.43 -9.59
C VAL A 323 25.54 13.63 -8.38
N TYR A 324 25.32 12.31 -8.45
CA TYR A 324 25.73 11.36 -7.44
C TYR A 324 26.71 10.36 -8.04
N VAL A 325 27.72 10.02 -7.27
CA VAL A 325 28.66 8.94 -7.55
C VAL A 325 28.31 7.77 -6.64
N ILE A 326 27.86 6.67 -7.24
CA ILE A 326 27.74 5.38 -6.55
C ILE A 326 29.11 4.73 -6.61
N ALA A 327 29.68 4.42 -5.46
CA ALA A 327 31.03 3.89 -5.36
C ALA A 327 31.14 2.85 -4.26
N TYR A 328 32.07 1.90 -4.43
CA TYR A 328 32.49 1.04 -3.32
C TYR A 328 33.43 1.84 -2.41
N CYS A 329 33.00 2.08 -1.17
CA CYS A 329 33.79 2.79 -0.17
C CYS A 329 34.66 1.79 0.58
N HIS A 330 35.98 1.82 0.36
CA HIS A 330 36.93 0.93 1.01
C HIS A 330 37.04 1.17 2.51
N THR A 331 36.88 2.43 2.95
CA THR A 331 36.90 2.80 4.37
C THR A 331 35.73 2.19 5.15
N ARG A 332 34.58 2.03 4.50
CA ARG A 332 33.35 1.47 5.11
C ARG A 332 33.00 0.08 4.59
N ARG A 333 33.82 -0.47 3.69
CA ARG A 333 33.66 -1.76 2.98
C ARG A 333 32.26 -2.00 2.42
N ALA A 334 31.64 -0.95 1.88
CA ALA A 334 30.26 -1.01 1.40
C ALA A 334 30.05 -0.08 0.20
N GLN A 335 29.09 -0.43 -0.67
CA GLN A 335 28.60 0.48 -1.69
C GLN A 335 27.88 1.66 -1.04
N ARG A 336 28.27 2.87 -1.40
CA ARG A 336 27.70 4.11 -0.89
C ARG A 336 27.54 5.12 -1.99
N THR A 337 26.53 5.97 -1.83
CA THR A 337 26.26 7.07 -2.73
C THR A 337 26.87 8.34 -2.15
N PHE A 338 27.71 8.99 -2.95
CA PHE A 338 28.38 10.25 -2.62
C PHE A 338 27.84 11.33 -3.53
N ARG A 339 27.48 12.48 -2.97
CA ARG A 339 27.11 13.62 -3.79
C ARG A 339 28.34 14.33 -4.34
N LEU A 340 28.35 14.62 -5.64
CA LEU A 340 29.50 15.19 -6.33
C LEU A 340 29.85 16.58 -5.81
N ASP A 341 28.85 17.40 -5.50
CA ASP A 341 29.02 18.75 -4.92
C ASP A 341 29.69 18.75 -3.54
N ARG A 342 29.80 17.59 -2.88
CA ARG A 342 30.40 17.40 -1.55
C ARG A 342 31.70 16.61 -1.57
N ILE A 343 32.22 16.32 -2.76
CA ILE A 343 33.50 15.65 -2.96
C ILE A 343 34.59 16.69 -3.23
N GLU A 344 35.66 16.61 -2.46
CA GLU A 344 36.94 17.23 -2.77
C GLU A 344 37.94 16.11 -3.13
N ILE A 345 38.62 16.27 -4.26
CA ILE A 345 39.68 15.34 -4.65
C ILE A 345 41.00 16.04 -4.30
N PRO A 346 41.75 15.56 -3.29
CA PRO A 346 43.03 16.15 -2.96
C PRO A 346 43.98 16.00 -4.16
N ALA A 347 44.63 17.09 -4.55
CA ALA A 347 45.66 17.05 -5.58
C ALA A 347 46.76 16.07 -5.17
N ARG A 348 47.08 15.08 -6.01
CA ARG A 348 48.32 14.33 -5.86
C ARG A 348 49.47 15.33 -6.02
N LYS A 349 50.34 15.45 -5.02
CA LYS A 349 51.73 15.83 -5.30
C LYS A 349 52.30 14.66 -6.10
N GLU A 350 52.64 14.89 -7.37
CA GLU A 350 53.52 13.98 -8.07
C GLU A 350 54.84 13.83 -7.28
N PRO A 351 55.46 12.65 -7.27
CA PRO A 351 56.74 12.43 -6.60
C PRO A 351 57.86 13.31 -7.15
#